data_AF-A0A2E7BJE0-F1
#
_entry.id   AF-A0A2E7BJE0-F1
#
_cell.length_a   1.000
_cell.length_b   1.000
_cell.length_c   1.000
_cell.angle_alpha   90.00
_cell.angle_beta   90.00
_cell.angle_gamma   90.00
#
_symmetry.space_group_name_H-M   'P 1'
#
loop_
_entity.id
_entity.type
_entity.pdbx_description
1 polymer ?
#
loop_
_entity_poly.entity_id
_entity_poly.type
_entity_poly.pdbx_seq_one_letter_code
_entity_poly.pdbx_strand_id
1 'polypeptide(L)'
;MKTLFTAVTLCCAFGSVHGMGQPQWQDRSVGDSFELRLPNEDGFASILVFGPQGVGVGFEFPELLEAGTAATIRSIPGEQFNVRVSRVNAQVVKVDSHNEIDQVMKVLQTAPRLVLRVGKQTTNFATFGSAEAVRRCWTQEEDAFGGFLFGRNPPPPR
;
A
#
# COMPACT_ATOMS: atom_id res chain seq x y z
N MET A 1 52.19 -19.64 -39.49
CA MET A 1 51.51 -19.45 -38.19
C MET A 1 50.38 -18.44 -38.35
N LYS A 2 49.26 -18.68 -37.64
CA LYS A 2 48.04 -17.87 -37.44
C LYS A 2 46.84 -18.18 -38.36
N THR A 3 46.15 -19.24 -37.96
CA THR A 3 44.74 -19.56 -38.21
C THR A 3 43.86 -18.46 -37.58
N LEU A 4 42.99 -17.81 -38.36
CA LEU A 4 41.94 -16.93 -37.85
C LEU A 4 40.71 -17.77 -37.51
N PHE A 5 40.34 -17.81 -36.23
CA PHE A 5 39.08 -18.35 -35.75
C PHE A 5 37.98 -17.29 -35.91
N THR A 6 37.04 -17.53 -36.83
CA THR A 6 35.76 -16.79 -36.88
C THR A 6 34.78 -17.47 -35.93
N ALA A 7 34.58 -16.88 -34.75
CA ALA A 7 33.57 -17.33 -33.80
C ALA A 7 32.18 -16.92 -34.30
N VAL A 8 31.32 -17.91 -34.54
CA VAL A 8 29.89 -17.75 -34.76
C VAL A 8 29.24 -17.45 -33.41
N THR A 9 28.80 -16.22 -33.21
CA THR A 9 28.01 -15.83 -32.02
C THR A 9 26.61 -16.42 -32.15
N LEU A 10 26.37 -17.50 -31.40
CA LEU A 10 25.08 -18.15 -31.26
C LEU A 10 24.22 -17.39 -30.24
N CYS A 11 23.01 -17.06 -30.68
CA CYS A 11 21.78 -16.78 -29.94
C CYS A 11 21.85 -16.69 -28.40
N CYS A 12 21.59 -15.49 -27.88
CA CYS A 12 20.67 -15.34 -26.75
C CYS A 12 19.55 -14.40 -27.22
N ALA A 13 18.50 -14.98 -27.80
CA ALA A 13 17.21 -14.35 -27.76
C ALA A 13 16.85 -14.24 -26.28
N PHE A 14 17.02 -13.04 -25.71
CA PHE A 14 16.44 -12.71 -24.41
C PHE A 14 14.93 -12.77 -24.59
N GLY A 15 14.37 -13.98 -24.44
CA GLY A 15 12.99 -14.14 -24.08
C GLY A 15 12.82 -13.36 -22.78
N SER A 16 12.18 -12.21 -22.88
CA SER A 16 11.64 -11.50 -21.72
C SER A 16 10.71 -12.49 -21.03
N VAL A 17 11.25 -13.19 -20.03
CA VAL A 17 10.42 -13.82 -19.02
C VAL A 17 9.56 -12.69 -18.50
N HIS A 18 8.26 -12.74 -18.73
CA HIS A 18 7.31 -11.90 -18.02
C HIS A 18 7.58 -12.18 -16.55
N GLY A 19 8.38 -11.33 -15.90
CA GLY A 19 8.58 -11.37 -14.47
C GLY A 19 7.18 -11.35 -13.87
N MET A 20 6.90 -12.27 -12.95
CA MET A 20 5.75 -12.15 -12.07
C MET A 20 5.80 -10.73 -11.51
N GLY A 21 4.97 -9.85 -12.08
CA GLY A 21 5.04 -8.42 -11.82
C GLY A 21 4.77 -8.22 -10.36
N GLN A 22 5.69 -7.56 -9.66
CA GLN A 22 5.41 -7.12 -8.30
C GLN A 22 4.08 -6.34 -8.31
N PRO A 23 3.20 -6.55 -7.32
CA PRO A 23 1.93 -5.84 -7.29
C PRO A 23 2.18 -4.33 -7.33
N GLN A 24 1.48 -3.64 -8.21
CA GLN A 24 1.59 -2.19 -8.38
C GLN A 24 0.33 -1.50 -7.90
N TRP A 25 0.50 -0.28 -7.39
CA TRP A 25 -0.61 0.59 -7.05
C TRP A 25 -1.38 0.98 -8.31
N GLN A 26 -2.69 0.74 -8.27
CA GLN A 26 -3.64 1.18 -9.27
C GLN A 26 -4.31 2.44 -8.75
N ASP A 27 -4.30 3.50 -9.56
CA ASP A 27 -4.96 4.75 -9.25
C ASP A 27 -6.33 4.88 -9.91
N ARG A 28 -7.25 5.55 -9.20
CA ARG A 28 -8.60 5.82 -9.69
C ARG A 28 -9.16 7.09 -9.06
N SER A 29 -9.81 7.94 -9.85
CA SER A 29 -10.63 9.05 -9.34
C SER A 29 -12.00 8.55 -8.86
N VAL A 30 -12.43 9.03 -7.69
CA VAL A 30 -13.69 8.68 -7.02
C VAL A 30 -14.37 9.98 -6.56
N GLY A 31 -15.13 10.62 -7.45
CA GLY A 31 -15.70 11.95 -7.18
C GLY A 31 -14.59 13.00 -7.01
N ASP A 32 -14.66 13.77 -5.94
CA ASP A 32 -13.61 14.72 -5.53
C ASP A 32 -12.44 14.05 -4.79
N SER A 33 -12.48 12.73 -4.68
CA SER A 33 -11.45 11.93 -4.03
C SER A 33 -10.62 11.13 -5.04
N PHE A 34 -9.48 10.65 -4.59
CA PHE A 34 -8.55 9.81 -5.31
C PHE A 34 -8.31 8.54 -4.51
N GLU A 35 -8.36 7.39 -5.17
CA GLU A 35 -8.13 6.08 -4.57
C GLU A 35 -6.87 5.46 -5.14
N LEU A 36 -6.03 4.94 -4.24
CA LEU A 36 -4.93 4.05 -4.56
C LEU A 36 -5.26 2.67 -4.04
N ARG A 37 -5.23 1.68 -4.93
CA ARG A 37 -5.48 0.29 -4.60
C ARG A 37 -4.27 -0.55 -4.92
N LEU A 38 -3.78 -1.29 -3.93
CA LEU A 38 -2.70 -2.27 -4.11
C LEU A 38 -3.31 -3.66 -4.05
N PRO A 39 -3.52 -4.34 -5.19
CA PRO A 39 -3.85 -5.75 -5.20
C PRO A 39 -2.74 -6.55 -4.52
N ASN A 40 -3.11 -7.58 -3.79
CA ASN A 40 -2.21 -8.51 -3.13
C ASN A 40 -2.47 -9.93 -3.64
N GLU A 41 -1.74 -10.89 -3.08
CA GLU A 41 -1.99 -12.33 -3.31
C GLU A 41 -3.43 -12.69 -2.94
N ASP A 42 -3.98 -13.75 -3.53
CA ASP A 42 -5.30 -14.32 -3.21
C ASP A 42 -6.52 -13.37 -3.31
N GLY A 43 -6.38 -12.23 -3.99
CA GLY A 43 -7.47 -11.28 -4.23
C GLY A 43 -7.68 -10.24 -3.12
N PHE A 44 -6.81 -10.20 -2.11
CA PHE A 44 -6.82 -9.12 -1.11
C PHE A 44 -6.40 -7.78 -1.71
N ALA A 45 -6.81 -6.66 -1.11
CA ALA A 45 -6.28 -5.36 -1.50
C ALA A 45 -6.12 -4.39 -0.32
N SER A 46 -5.04 -3.61 -0.34
CA SER A 46 -4.92 -2.41 0.49
C SER A 46 -5.49 -1.23 -0.28
N ILE A 47 -6.30 -0.40 0.38
CA ILE A 47 -6.98 0.75 -0.23
C ILE A 47 -6.59 2.00 0.55
N LEU A 48 -6.15 3.03 -0.17
CA LEU A 48 -5.95 4.36 0.36
C LEU A 48 -6.85 5.33 -0.39
N VAL A 49 -7.58 6.17 0.33
CA VAL A 49 -8.49 7.18 -0.24
C VAL A 49 -8.05 8.55 0.22
N PHE A 50 -8.03 9.52 -0.69
CA PHE A 50 -7.60 10.89 -0.46
C PHE A 50 -8.68 11.83 -0.95
N GLY A 51 -9.04 12.83 -0.16
CA GLY A 51 -9.98 13.83 -0.63
C GLY A 51 -10.10 15.00 0.34
N PRO A 52 -11.09 15.88 0.14
CA PRO A 52 -11.29 17.09 0.96
C PRO A 52 -11.49 16.80 2.45
N GLN A 53 -11.80 15.55 2.82
CA GLN A 53 -12.00 15.11 4.20
C GLN A 53 -10.78 14.40 4.81
N GLY A 54 -9.64 14.42 4.12
CA GLY A 54 -8.36 13.82 4.56
C GLY A 54 -8.09 12.44 3.97
N VAL A 55 -7.21 11.68 4.64
CA VAL A 55 -6.82 10.32 4.27
C VAL A 55 -7.74 9.27 4.90
N GLY A 56 -8.13 8.27 4.11
CA GLY A 56 -8.71 7.02 4.58
C GLY A 56 -7.82 5.83 4.24
N VAL A 57 -7.71 4.87 5.17
CA VAL A 57 -7.03 3.59 4.94
C VAL A 57 -8.04 2.46 5.13
N GLY A 58 -8.08 1.55 4.17
CA GLY A 58 -8.97 0.40 4.18
C GLY A 58 -8.32 -0.86 3.63
N PHE A 59 -9.00 -1.98 3.85
CA PHE A 59 -8.56 -3.29 3.43
C PHE A 59 -9.74 -4.08 2.88
N GLU A 60 -9.54 -4.72 1.74
CA GLU A 60 -10.52 -5.54 1.06
C GLU A 60 -10.13 -7.00 1.08
N PHE A 61 -11.13 -7.84 1.36
CA PHE A 61 -11.02 -9.28 1.50
C PHE A 61 -11.79 -9.98 0.38
N PRO A 62 -11.26 -11.08 -0.18
CA PRO A 62 -11.94 -11.86 -1.22
C PRO A 62 -13.19 -12.57 -0.65
N GLU A 63 -13.23 -12.82 0.65
CA GLU A 63 -14.33 -13.45 1.36
C GLU A 63 -15.05 -12.49 2.31
N LEU A 64 -16.28 -12.83 2.66
CA LEU A 64 -17.07 -12.08 3.63
C LEU A 64 -16.39 -12.09 5.00
N LEU A 65 -16.32 -10.92 5.62
CA LEU A 65 -15.77 -10.76 6.97
C LEU A 65 -16.79 -11.24 8.02
N GLU A 66 -16.34 -12.10 8.95
CA GLU A 66 -17.12 -12.42 10.14
C GLU A 66 -17.49 -11.13 10.91
N ALA A 67 -18.67 -11.09 11.52
CA ALA A 67 -19.11 -9.92 12.28
C ALA A 67 -18.14 -9.63 13.44
N GLY A 68 -17.45 -8.48 13.38
CA GLY A 68 -16.48 -8.03 14.37
C GLY A 68 -15.83 -6.71 13.93
N THR A 69 -15.56 -5.83 14.90
CA THR A 69 -15.03 -4.47 14.69
C THR A 69 -13.61 -4.27 15.21
N ALA A 70 -13.03 -5.30 15.84
CA ALA A 70 -11.67 -5.25 16.34
C ALA A 70 -10.71 -5.73 15.26
N ALA A 71 -9.70 -4.91 14.97
CA ALA A 71 -8.60 -5.29 14.12
C ALA A 71 -7.26 -5.10 14.83
N THR A 72 -6.33 -6.01 14.53
CA THR A 72 -4.95 -5.92 14.98
C THR A 72 -4.06 -5.89 13.74
N ILE A 73 -3.19 -4.89 13.69
CA ILE A 73 -2.19 -4.73 12.63
C ILE A 73 -0.82 -5.04 13.21
N ARG A 74 0.00 -5.77 12.45
CA ARG A 74 1.37 -6.10 12.83
C ARG A 74 2.32 -5.94 11.65
N SER A 75 3.47 -5.30 11.87
CA SER A 75 4.59 -5.36 10.93
C SER A 75 5.37 -6.67 11.16
N ILE A 76 5.82 -7.33 10.08
CA ILE A 76 6.54 -8.61 10.22
C ILE A 76 7.88 -8.47 10.99
N PRO A 77 8.54 -7.30 11.03
CA PRO A 77 9.45 -6.98 12.12
C PRO A 77 8.84 -5.97 13.11
N GLY A 78 8.47 -6.48 14.30
CA GLY A 78 8.67 -5.76 15.56
C GLY A 78 7.50 -5.03 16.22
N GLU A 79 6.45 -4.59 15.51
CA GLU A 79 5.40 -3.76 16.12
C GLU A 79 3.99 -4.33 15.88
N GLN A 80 3.16 -4.32 16.93
CA GLN A 80 1.75 -4.68 16.89
C GLN A 80 0.91 -3.50 17.40
N PHE A 81 -0.11 -3.14 16.64
CA PHE A 81 -1.04 -2.07 16.92
C PHE A 81 -2.46 -2.61 16.94
N ASN A 82 -3.25 -2.19 17.92
CA ASN A 82 -4.69 -2.40 17.87
C ASN A 82 -5.29 -1.18 17.19
N VAL A 83 -6.11 -1.41 16.17
CA VAL A 83 -6.78 -0.35 15.44
C VAL A 83 -8.28 -0.59 15.46
N ARG A 84 -9.06 0.48 15.57
CA ARG A 84 -10.51 0.39 15.40
C ARG A 84 -10.81 0.41 13.91
N VAL A 85 -11.69 -0.51 13.52
CA VAL A 85 -12.17 -0.55 12.15
C VAL A 85 -13.69 -0.53 12.11
N SER A 86 -14.21 0.20 11.15
CA SER A 86 -15.61 0.15 10.75
C SER A 86 -15.76 -0.66 9.47
N ARG A 87 -16.89 -1.35 9.38
CA ARG A 87 -17.25 -2.06 8.17
C ARG A 87 -17.83 -1.07 7.16
N VAL A 88 -17.22 -0.98 5.99
CA VAL A 88 -17.74 -0.20 4.87
C VAL A 88 -18.78 -1.03 4.11
N ASN A 89 -18.45 -2.29 3.83
CA ASN A 89 -19.35 -3.29 3.25
C ASN A 89 -18.95 -4.69 3.74
N ALA A 90 -19.56 -5.76 3.22
CA ALA A 90 -19.31 -7.10 3.74
C ALA A 90 -17.86 -7.63 3.58
N GLN A 91 -17.05 -7.00 2.74
CA GLN A 91 -15.67 -7.40 2.40
C GLN A 91 -14.63 -6.31 2.69
N VAL A 92 -15.07 -5.09 2.98
CA VAL A 92 -14.20 -3.92 3.16
C VAL A 92 -14.33 -3.36 4.57
N VAL A 93 -13.19 -3.17 5.20
CA VAL A 93 -13.06 -2.45 6.47
C VAL A 93 -12.20 -1.20 6.30
N LYS A 94 -12.49 -0.18 7.09
CA LYS A 94 -11.78 1.10 7.13
C LYS A 94 -11.28 1.35 8.55
N VAL A 95 -10.10 1.95 8.69
CA VAL A 95 -9.55 2.43 9.97
C VAL A 95 -10.26 3.72 10.39
N ASP A 96 -10.70 3.81 11.64
CA ASP A 96 -11.65 4.84 12.09
C ASP A 96 -10.99 6.12 12.64
N SER A 97 -9.74 6.07 13.07
CA SER A 97 -9.06 7.17 13.74
C SER A 97 -7.85 7.67 12.97
N HIS A 98 -7.65 8.99 12.92
CA HIS A 98 -6.47 9.61 12.30
C HIS A 98 -5.16 9.09 12.91
N ASN A 99 -5.07 8.97 14.23
CA ASN A 99 -3.87 8.45 14.89
C ASN A 99 -3.56 6.99 14.51
N GLU A 100 -4.59 6.18 14.27
CA GLU A 100 -4.43 4.79 13.84
C GLU A 100 -4.06 4.74 12.36
N ILE A 101 -4.67 5.59 11.53
CA ILE A 101 -4.31 5.79 10.11
C ILE A 101 -2.82 6.12 9.98
N ASP A 102 -2.30 7.08 10.75
CA ASP A 102 -0.89 7.44 10.74
C ASP A 102 0.04 6.26 11.06
N GLN A 103 -0.35 5.42 12.03
CA GLN A 103 0.39 4.21 12.36
C GLN A 103 0.38 3.20 11.21
N VAL A 104 -0.77 2.98 10.57
CA VAL A 104 -0.87 2.07 9.41
C VAL A 104 -0.05 2.60 8.24
N MET A 105 -0.11 3.90 7.97
CA MET A 105 0.67 4.54 6.91
C MET A 105 2.18 4.41 7.17
N LYS A 106 2.63 4.57 8.42
CA LYS A 106 4.02 4.29 8.82
C LYS A 106 4.42 2.85 8.50
N VAL A 107 3.57 1.86 8.81
CA VAL A 107 3.84 0.44 8.48
C VAL A 107 3.91 0.24 6.97
N LEU A 108 2.98 0.81 6.20
CA LEU A 108 3.00 0.76 4.74
C LEU A 108 4.27 1.39 4.16
N GLN A 109 4.88 2.38 4.80
CA GLN A 109 6.14 2.98 4.32
C GLN A 109 7.40 2.19 4.67
N THR A 110 7.39 1.48 5.79
CA THR A 110 8.64 1.01 6.43
C THR A 110 8.76 -0.50 6.48
N ALA A 111 7.64 -1.22 6.51
CA ALA A 111 7.63 -2.67 6.53
C ALA A 111 7.50 -3.22 5.10
N PRO A 112 8.05 -4.42 4.82
CA PRO A 112 7.82 -5.13 3.55
C PRO A 112 6.49 -5.90 3.53
N ARG A 113 5.89 -6.11 4.71
CA ARG A 113 4.61 -6.80 4.90
C ARG A 113 3.85 -6.25 6.09
N LEU A 114 2.53 -6.24 5.95
CA LEU A 114 1.55 -5.90 6.98
C LEU A 114 0.67 -7.13 7.23
N VAL A 115 0.55 -7.56 8.48
CA VAL A 115 -0.38 -8.60 8.88
C VAL A 115 -1.59 -7.93 9.51
N LEU A 116 -2.77 -8.23 8.97
CA LEU A 116 -4.03 -7.72 9.49
C LEU A 116 -4.86 -8.89 9.99
N ARG A 117 -5.33 -8.79 11.23
CA ARG A 117 -6.28 -9.72 11.82
C ARG A 117 -7.59 -8.99 12.07
N VAL A 118 -8.69 -9.48 11.50
CA VAL A 118 -10.06 -8.98 11.70
C VAL A 118 -10.92 -10.16 12.12
N GLY A 119 -11.43 -10.13 13.35
CA GLY A 119 -12.11 -11.29 13.92
C GLY A 119 -11.22 -12.55 13.93
N LYS A 120 -11.65 -13.60 13.22
CA LYS A 120 -10.90 -14.85 13.04
C LYS A 120 -10.02 -14.89 11.80
N GLN A 121 -10.21 -13.98 10.86
CA GLN A 121 -9.41 -13.92 9.63
C GLN A 121 -8.08 -13.23 9.90
N THR A 122 -6.98 -13.83 9.46
CA THR A 122 -5.63 -13.26 9.53
C THR A 122 -4.99 -13.35 8.16
N THR A 123 -4.57 -12.20 7.63
CA THR A 123 -4.07 -12.10 6.26
C THR A 123 -2.76 -11.31 6.23
N ASN A 124 -1.88 -11.69 5.31
CA ASN A 124 -0.66 -10.96 5.01
C ASN A 124 -0.86 -10.09 3.76
N PHE A 125 -0.57 -8.81 3.89
CA PHE A 125 -0.53 -7.85 2.79
C PHE A 125 0.93 -7.55 2.48
N ALA A 126 1.30 -7.68 1.22
CA ALA A 126 2.57 -7.19 0.73
C ALA A 126 2.52 -5.66 0.66
N THR A 127 3.61 -5.01 1.07
CA THR A 127 3.74 -3.55 1.08
C THR A 127 4.94 -3.12 0.23
N PHE A 128 5.26 -3.89 -0.82
CA PHE A 128 6.30 -3.50 -1.76
C PHE A 128 5.86 -2.27 -2.55
N GLY A 129 6.75 -1.28 -2.68
CA GLY A 129 6.49 -0.05 -3.44
C GLY A 129 5.51 0.93 -2.78
N SER A 130 5.03 0.68 -1.56
CA SER A 130 4.08 1.58 -0.89
C SER A 130 4.71 2.84 -0.31
N ALA A 131 6.01 2.87 -0.01
CA ALA A 131 6.65 4.09 0.50
C ALA A 131 6.47 5.30 -0.44
N GLU A 132 6.66 5.10 -1.75
CA GLU A 132 6.48 6.15 -2.75
C GLU A 132 5.01 6.49 -2.97
N ALA A 133 4.14 5.49 -3.07
CA ALA A 133 2.69 5.71 -3.24
C ALA A 133 2.07 6.45 -2.05
N VAL A 134 2.47 6.07 -0.84
CA VAL A 134 2.08 6.72 0.41
C VAL A 134 2.68 8.14 0.48
N ARG A 135 3.93 8.35 0.03
CA ARG A 135 4.48 9.71 -0.07
C ARG A 135 3.73 10.57 -1.09
N ARG A 136 3.40 9.99 -2.25
CA ARG A 136 2.63 10.65 -3.32
C ARG A 136 1.27 11.10 -2.78
N CYS A 137 0.62 10.25 -2.00
CA CYS A 137 -0.67 10.60 -1.46
C CYS A 137 -0.59 11.68 -0.37
N TRP A 138 0.44 11.64 0.48
CA TRP A 138 0.70 12.72 1.44
C TRP A 138 0.95 14.07 0.75
N THR A 139 1.81 14.10 -0.28
CA THR A 139 2.09 15.33 -1.02
C THR A 139 0.84 15.89 -1.69
N GLN A 140 -0.01 15.05 -2.28
CA GLN A 140 -1.25 15.51 -2.89
C GLN A 140 -2.25 16.07 -1.87
N GLU A 141 -2.30 15.50 -0.66
CA GLU A 141 -3.13 16.03 0.42
C GLU A 141 -2.63 17.39 0.91
N GLU A 142 -1.31 17.54 1.08
CA GLU A 142 -0.66 18.82 1.42
C GLU A 142 -0.94 19.89 0.33
N ASP A 143 -0.86 19.51 -0.95
CA ASP A 143 -1.17 20.39 -2.08
C ASP A 143 -2.66 20.78 -2.12
N ALA A 144 -3.57 19.83 -1.86
CA ALA A 144 -5.01 20.08 -1.84
C ALA A 144 -5.44 20.95 -0.65
N PHE A 145 -4.77 20.82 0.49
CA PHE A 145 -5.03 21.61 1.69
C PHE A 145 -4.32 22.97 1.69
N GLY A 146 -3.37 23.19 0.78
CA GLY A 146 -2.58 24.42 0.68
C GLY A 146 -1.59 24.61 1.82
N GLY A 147 -1.11 23.52 2.45
CA GLY A 147 -0.20 23.58 3.58
C GLY A 147 0.28 22.20 4.08
N PHE A 148 1.27 22.20 4.98
CA PHE A 148 1.77 20.97 5.59
C PHE A 148 0.78 20.45 6.62
N LEU A 149 0.23 19.26 6.36
CA LEU A 149 -0.76 18.63 7.25
C LEU A 149 -0.11 17.80 8.36
N PHE A 150 1.11 17.30 8.15
CA PHE A 150 1.77 16.40 9.09
C PHE A 150 3.22 16.78 9.31
N GLY A 151 3.54 17.33 10.50
CA GLY A 151 4.81 17.19 11.22
C GLY A 151 6.15 17.41 10.49
N ARG A 152 6.18 17.86 9.23
CA ARG A 152 7.39 18.28 8.55
C ARG A 152 7.75 19.64 9.11
N ASN A 153 8.88 19.72 9.80
CA ASN A 153 9.51 21.02 10.01
C ASN A 153 9.60 21.69 8.63
N PRO A 154 9.07 22.92 8.46
CA PRO A 154 9.21 23.61 7.20
C PRO A 154 10.71 23.68 6.85
N PRO A 155 11.08 23.53 5.56
CA PRO A 155 12.46 23.76 5.16
C PRO A 155 12.86 25.17 5.65
N PRO A 156 14.08 25.35 6.17
CA PRO A 156 14.51 26.67 6.64
C PRO A 156 14.35 27.68 5.49
N PRO A 157 13.90 28.92 5.78
CA PRO A 157 13.77 29.94 4.77
C PRO A 157 15.12 30.11 4.04
N ARG A 158 15.07 30.15 2.71
CA ARG A 158 16.23 30.46 1.87
C ARG A 158 16.66 31.90 2.05
#